data_AF-A0AAN1BEX1-F1
#
_entry.id   AF-A0AAN1BEX1-F1
#
_cell.length_a   1.000
_cell.length_b   1.000
_cell.length_c   1.000
_cell.angle_alpha   90.00
_cell.angle_beta   90.00
_cell.angle_gamma   90.00
#
_symmetry.space_group_name_H-M   'P 1'
#
loop_
_entity.id
_entity.type
_entity.pdbx_description
1 polymer ?
#
loop_
_entity_poly.entity_id
_entity_poly.type
_entity_poly.pdbx_seq_one_letter_code
_entity_poly.pdbx_strand_id
1 'polypeptide(L)' 'MLITSVQETEWAVLSLSVQSWFRHYKAKPDDKTSEIICSAAIDLFNRGHRTQEELTSILIARFPLITPAPAALH' A
#
# COMPACT_ATOMS: atom_id res chain seq x y z
N MET A 1 26.71 -13.60 -0.38
CA MET A 1 25.55 -13.08 -1.15
C MET A 1 24.25 -13.37 -0.41
N LEU A 2 24.01 -12.75 0.76
CA LEU A 2 22.77 -12.98 1.54
C LEU A 2 21.85 -11.75 1.59
N ILE A 3 22.38 -10.57 1.22
CA ILE A 3 21.67 -9.30 1.35
C ILE A 3 20.62 -9.12 0.24
N THR A 4 20.86 -9.70 -0.94
CA THR A 4 19.94 -9.61 -2.09
C THR A 4 18.64 -10.39 -1.86
N SER A 5 18.72 -11.60 -1.29
CA SER A 5 17.54 -12.45 -1.09
C SER A 5 16.56 -11.91 -0.06
N VAL A 6 17.08 -11.27 1.00
CA VAL A 6 16.23 -10.57 1.98
C VAL A 6 15.54 -9.40 1.30
N GLN A 7 16.30 -8.57 0.57
CA GLN A 7 15.75 -7.42 -0.12
C GLN A 7 14.66 -7.82 -1.14
N GLU A 8 14.87 -8.84 -1.96
CA GLU A 8 13.82 -9.30 -2.89
C GLU A 8 12.55 -9.77 -2.19
N THR A 9 12.68 -10.41 -1.02
CA THR A 9 11.53 -10.83 -0.21
C THR A 9 10.78 -9.63 0.35
N GLU A 10 11.49 -8.62 0.82
CA GLU A 10 10.92 -7.38 1.35
C GLU A 10 10.17 -6.59 0.27
N TRP A 11 10.77 -6.48 -0.91
CA TRP A 11 10.15 -5.85 -2.08
C TRP A 11 8.93 -6.62 -2.58
N ALA A 12 8.96 -7.96 -2.55
CA ALA A 12 7.80 -8.77 -2.88
C ALA A 12 6.65 -8.53 -1.90
N VAL A 13 6.92 -8.49 -0.59
CA VAL A 13 5.93 -8.19 0.45
C VAL A 13 5.30 -6.81 0.25
N LEU A 14 6.11 -5.79 -0.02
CA LEU A 14 5.63 -4.44 -0.32
C LEU A 14 4.73 -4.42 -1.56
N SER A 15 5.19 -4.98 -2.67
CA SER A 15 4.44 -5.01 -3.93
C SER A 15 3.11 -5.77 -3.81
N LEU A 16 3.12 -6.92 -3.12
CA LEU A 16 1.92 -7.71 -2.87
C LEU A 16 0.92 -6.99 -1.96
N SER A 17 1.40 -6.22 -0.99
CA SER A 17 0.54 -5.46 -0.09
C SER A 17 -0.18 -4.33 -0.83
N VAL A 18 0.56 -3.58 -1.66
CA VAL A 18 0.01 -2.52 -2.50
C VAL A 18 -0.99 -3.10 -3.51
N GLN A 19 -0.65 -4.19 -4.20
CA GLN A 19 -1.59 -4.87 -5.10
C GLN A 19 -2.84 -5.38 -4.38
N SER A 20 -2.70 -5.93 -3.17
CA SER A 20 -3.82 -6.41 -2.38
C SER A 20 -4.77 -5.27 -2.00
N TRP A 21 -4.21 -4.09 -1.66
CA TRP A 21 -4.99 -2.88 -1.40
C TRP A 21 -5.76 -2.41 -2.66
N PHE A 22 -5.08 -2.32 -3.81
CA PHE A 22 -5.75 -1.96 -5.08
C PHE A 22 -6.86 -2.96 -5.45
N ARG A 23 -6.61 -4.26 -5.25
CA ARG A 23 -7.57 -5.32 -5.53
C ARG A 23 -8.77 -5.28 -4.57
N HIS A 24 -8.53 -4.93 -3.30
CA HIS A 24 -9.58 -4.79 -2.29
C HIS A 24 -10.59 -3.72 -2.69
N TYR A 25 -10.11 -2.57 -3.17
CA TYR A 25 -10.95 -1.45 -3.56
C TYR A 25 -11.32 -1.41 -5.05
N LYS A 26 -10.78 -2.32 -5.87
CA LYS A 26 -10.88 -2.29 -7.33
C LYS A 26 -10.54 -0.91 -7.92
N ALA A 27 -9.64 -0.20 -7.24
CA ALA A 27 -9.25 1.14 -7.63
C ALA A 27 -8.42 1.09 -8.90
N LYS A 28 -8.61 2.08 -9.78
CA LYS A 28 -7.73 2.23 -10.92
C LYS A 28 -6.34 2.62 -10.39
N PRO A 29 -5.24 1.98 -10.85
CA PRO A 29 -3.90 2.42 -10.51
C PRO A 29 -3.69 3.80 -11.12
N ASP A 30 -3.96 4.82 -10.32
CA ASP A 30 -3.64 6.21 -10.61
C ASP A 30 -2.23 6.46 -10.10
N ASP A 31 -1.40 7.19 -10.86
CA ASP A 31 -0.01 7.46 -10.50
C ASP A 31 0.10 8.06 -9.09
N LYS A 32 -0.81 8.97 -8.75
CA LYS A 32 -0.82 9.67 -7.46
C LYS A 32 -1.20 8.74 -6.32
N THR A 33 -2.19 7.87 -6.54
CA THR A 33 -2.61 6.88 -5.53
C THR A 33 -1.53 5.82 -5.35
N SER A 34 -0.92 5.38 -6.44
CA SER A 34 0.15 4.39 -6.42
C SER A 34 1.37 4.91 -5.65
N GLU A 35 1.76 6.17 -5.87
CA GLU A 35 2.84 6.84 -5.13
C GLU A 35 2.54 6.89 -3.63
N ILE A 36 1.36 7.39 -3.23
CA ILE A 36 0.97 7.51 -1.82
C ILE A 36 0.98 6.15 -1.11
N ILE A 37 0.39 5.12 -1.75
CA ILE A 37 0.28 3.79 -1.16
C ILE A 37 1.65 3.10 -1.11
N CYS A 38 2.51 3.26 -2.13
CA CYS A 38 3.88 2.77 -2.09
C CYS A 38 4.72 3.43 -0.98
N SER A 39 4.71 4.77 -0.89
CA SER A 39 5.44 5.49 0.14
C SER A 39 4.98 5.10 1.55
N ALA A 40 3.67 4.93 1.75
CA ALA A 40 3.13 4.47 3.01
C ALA A 40 3.53 3.03 3.35
N ALA A 41 3.53 2.12 2.37
CA ALA A 41 3.98 0.75 2.57
C ALA A 41 5.47 0.69 3.00
N ILE A 42 6.32 1.50 2.37
CA ILE A 42 7.75 1.63 2.72
C ILE A 42 7.92 2.20 4.13
N ASP A 43 7.17 3.24 4.49
CA ASP A 43 7.21 3.84 5.84
C ASP A 43 6.78 2.83 6.92
N LEU A 44 5.75 2.03 6.67
CA LEU A 44 5.33 0.94 7.56
C LEU A 44 6.41 -0.14 7.68
N PHE A 45 7.06 -0.49 6.57
CA PHE A 45 8.14 -1.44 6.57
C PHE A 45 9.34 -0.96 7.40
N ASN A 46 9.72 0.31 7.26
CA ASN A 46 10.76 0.95 8.07
C ASN A 46 10.39 1.05 9.56
N ARG A 47 9.10 1.11 9.89
CA ARG A 47 8.60 1.04 11.27
C ARG A 47 8.67 -0.36 11.88
N GLY A 48 9.01 -1.39 11.10
CA GLY A 48 9.17 -2.77 11.57
C GLY A 48 8.06 -3.73 11.13
N HIS A 49 7.07 -3.27 10.38
CA HIS A 49 6.01 -4.14 9.83
C HIS A 49 6.54 -4.92 8.62
N ARG A 50 6.78 -6.21 8.77
CA ARG A 50 7.39 -7.05 7.71
C ARG A 50 6.44 -8.04 7.04
N THR A 51 5.17 -8.07 7.42
CA THR A 51 4.19 -9.03 6.90
C THR A 51 3.22 -8.36 5.94
N GLN A 52 2.90 -9.07 4.84
CA GLN A 52 1.99 -8.55 3.82
C GLN A 52 0.61 -8.23 4.40
N GLU A 53 0.06 -9.12 5.23
CA GLU A 53 -1.26 -8.95 5.82
C GLU A 53 -1.33 -7.72 6.72
N GLU A 54 -0.31 -7.47 7.54
CA GLU A 54 -0.28 -6.33 8.44
C GLU A 54 -0.13 -5.02 7.66
N LEU A 55 0.79 -4.98 6.69
CA LEU A 55 0.93 -3.84 5.79
C LEU A 55 -0.38 -3.56 5.05
N THR A 56 -1.00 -4.58 4.48
CA THR A 56 -2.27 -4.44 3.75
C THR A 56 -3.39 -3.95 4.66
N SER A 57 -3.53 -4.53 5.86
CA SER A 57 -4.56 -4.15 6.83
C SER A 57 -4.40 -2.70 7.28
N ILE A 58 -3.17 -2.27 7.57
CA ILE A 58 -2.88 -0.88 7.94
C ILE A 58 -3.11 0.06 6.76
N LEU A 59 -2.72 -0.32 5.54
CA LEU A 59 -2.97 0.48 4.33
C LEU A 59 -4.47 0.65 4.08
N ILE A 60 -5.27 -0.40 4.23
CA ILE A 60 -6.75 -0.35 4.12
C ILE A 60 -7.33 0.57 5.19
N ALA A 61 -6.83 0.49 6.43
CA ALA A 61 -7.31 1.32 7.54
C ALA A 61 -6.89 2.80 7.41
N ARG A 62 -5.67 3.09 6.96
CA ARG A 62 -5.14 4.45 6.79
C ARG A 62 -5.64 5.14 5.53
N PHE A 63 -5.76 4.37 4.46
CA PHE A 63 -6.21 4.83 3.15
C PHE A 63 -7.46 4.02 2.79
N PRO A 64 -8.60 4.29 3.42
CA PRO A 64 -9.85 3.91 2.79
C PRO A 64 -9.89 4.59 1.42
N LEU A 65 -10.44 3.95 0.39
CA LEU A 65 -10.71 4.66 -0.87
C LEU A 65 -11.73 5.76 -0.55
N ILE A 66 -11.24 6.93 -0.12
CA ILE A 66 -12.07 8.09 0.13
C ILE A 66 -12.54 8.50 -1.25
N THR A 67 -13.74 8.04 -1.57
CA THR A 67 -14.63 8.63 -2.56
C THR A 67 -14.46 10.14 -2.46
N PRO A 68 -14.32 10.88 -3.58
CA PRO A 68 -14.53 12.32 -3.49
C PRO A 68 -15.88 12.51 -2.80
N ALA A 69 -15.87 13.13 -1.62
CA ALA A 69 -17.09 13.42 -0.89
C ALA A 69 -18.08 14.11 -1.86
N PRO A 70 -19.36 13.73 -1.92
CA PRO A 70 -20.32 14.43 -2.76
C PRO A 70 -20.62 15.79 -2.09
N ALA A 71 -19.86 16.84 -2.44
CA ALA A 71 -20.19 18.21 -2.04
C ALA A 71 -19.48 19.26 -2.91
N ALA A 72 -20.07 19.55 -4.07
CA ALA A 72 -20.25 20.93 -4.51
C ALA A 72 -21.56 21.00 -5.33
N LEU A 73 -22.68 20.76 -4.63
CA LEU A 73 -23.94 21.42 -4.94
C LEU A 73 -23.85 22.82 -4.30
N HIS A 74 -23.50 23.83 -5.09
CA HIS A 74 -23.98 25.20 -4.93
C HIS A 74 -23.82 25.96 -6.25
#